data_AF-A0A4R0NID0-F1
#
_entry.id   AF-A0A4R0NID0-F1
#
_cell.length_a   1.000
_cell.length_b   1.000
_cell.length_c   1.000
_cell.angle_alpha   90.00
_cell.angle_beta   90.00
_cell.angle_gamma   90.00
#
_symmetry.space_group_name_H-M   'P 1'
#
loop_
_entity.id
_entity.type
_entity.pdbx_description
1 polymer ?
#
loop_
_entity_poly.entity_id
_entity_poly.type
_entity_poly.pdbx_seq_one_letter_code
_entity_poly.pdbx_strand_id
1 'polypeptide(L)'
;MYTPDQFLHKRPSGTKAELNAFAKTKLKDFFETYSLDDSLEYLWRMIQQSFYTKSRRILPNAERANLIAYYEYLHTLVLAASIVNDELKGSS
;
A
#
# COMPACT_ATOMS: atom_id res chain seq x y z
N MET A 1 -2.82 21.40 6.90
CA MET A 1 -4.16 20.77 6.90
C MET A 1 -4.32 20.09 5.55
N TYR A 2 -4.42 18.77 5.52
CA TYR A 2 -4.73 18.02 4.28
C TYR A 2 -6.21 18.25 3.94
N THR A 3 -6.51 18.62 2.70
CA THR A 3 -7.90 18.78 2.27
C THR A 3 -8.52 17.40 1.99
N PRO A 4 -9.75 17.12 2.44
CA PRO A 4 -10.42 15.82 2.24
C PRO A 4 -10.48 15.35 0.79
N ASP A 5 -10.40 16.29 -0.17
CA ASP A 5 -10.44 16.04 -1.61
C ASP A 5 -9.17 15.40 -2.20
N GLN A 6 -8.10 15.21 -1.41
CA GLN A 6 -6.85 14.61 -1.89
C GLN A 6 -6.86 13.08 -1.94
N PHE A 7 -7.86 12.42 -1.35
CA PHE A 7 -8.01 10.97 -1.43
C PHE A 7 -9.08 10.62 -2.47
N LEU A 8 -8.64 10.32 -3.70
CA LEU A 8 -9.52 10.01 -4.84
C LEU A 8 -10.36 8.74 -4.64
N HIS A 9 -10.05 7.92 -3.63
CA HIS A 9 -10.72 6.64 -3.39
C HIS A 9 -11.59 6.69 -2.14
N LYS A 10 -12.90 6.50 -2.32
CA LYS A 10 -13.86 6.32 -1.23
C LYS A 10 -13.87 4.86 -0.78
N ARG A 11 -14.12 4.63 0.52
CA ARG A 11 -14.37 3.29 1.04
C ARG A 11 -15.54 2.66 0.26
N PRO A 12 -15.40 1.43 -0.28
CA PRO A 12 -16.49 0.77 -0.99
C PRO A 12 -17.65 0.47 -0.02
N SER A 13 -18.88 0.52 -0.52
CA SER A 13 -20.11 0.22 0.20
C SER A 13 -20.96 -0.79 -0.58
N GLY A 14 -21.73 -1.62 0.11
CA GLY A 14 -22.60 -2.63 -0.51
C GLY A 14 -22.78 -3.86 0.38
N THR A 15 -23.35 -4.90 -0.19
CA THR A 15 -23.47 -6.23 0.42
C THR A 15 -22.11 -6.89 0.64
N LYS A 16 -22.05 -7.89 1.52
CA LYS A 16 -20.82 -8.67 1.77
C LYS A 16 -20.26 -9.30 0.49
N ALA A 17 -21.14 -9.76 -0.41
CA ALA A 17 -20.74 -10.33 -1.69
C ALA A 17 -20.08 -9.29 -2.60
N GLU A 18 -20.66 -8.10 -2.71
CA GLU A 18 -20.11 -7.00 -3.52
C GLU A 18 -18.76 -6.51 -2.97
N LEU A 19 -18.64 -6.38 -1.64
CA LEU A 19 -17.37 -6.00 -1.00
C LEU A 19 -16.28 -7.05 -1.20
N ASN A 20 -16.64 -8.34 -1.12
CA ASN A 20 -15.70 -9.43 -1.41
C ASN A 20 -15.28 -9.46 -2.88
N ALA A 21 -16.22 -9.26 -3.81
CA ALA A 21 -15.91 -9.18 -5.23
C ALA A 21 -14.98 -8.00 -5.51
N PHE A 22 -15.29 -6.81 -4.98
CA PHE A 22 -14.44 -5.64 -5.06
C PHE A 22 -13.01 -5.91 -4.55
N ALA A 23 -12.88 -6.51 -3.36
CA ALA A 23 -11.58 -6.80 -2.78
C ALA A 23 -10.75 -7.76 -3.65
N LYS A 24 -11.36 -8.85 -4.13
CA LYS A 24 -10.70 -9.81 -5.02
C LYS A 24 -10.27 -9.17 -6.33
N THR A 25 -11.16 -8.40 -6.96
CA THR A 25 -10.85 -7.69 -8.21
C THR A 25 -9.71 -6.70 -8.00
N LYS A 26 -9.73 -5.88 -6.94
CA LYS A 26 -8.67 -4.90 -6.71
C LYS A 26 -7.33 -5.51 -6.33
N LEU A 27 -7.36 -6.62 -5.61
CA LEU A 27 -6.15 -7.36 -5.31
C LEU A 27 -5.51 -7.92 -6.59
N LYS A 28 -6.33 -8.51 -7.47
CA LYS A 28 -5.90 -9.00 -8.77
C LYS A 28 -5.38 -7.86 -9.66
N ASP A 29 -6.18 -6.82 -9.88
CA ASP A 29 -5.83 -5.65 -10.70
C ASP A 29 -4.48 -5.06 -10.27
N PHE A 30 -4.25 -4.95 -8.95
CA PHE A 30 -3.02 -4.42 -8.40
C PHE A 30 -1.80 -5.25 -8.81
N PHE A 31 -1.83 -6.57 -8.58
CA PHE A 31 -0.69 -7.45 -8.85
C PHE A 31 -0.52 -7.83 -10.34
N GLU A 32 -1.53 -7.61 -11.17
CA GLU A 32 -1.38 -7.64 -12.64
C GLU A 32 -0.69 -6.39 -13.17
N THR A 33 -0.88 -5.24 -12.51
CA THR A 33 -0.27 -3.97 -12.91
C THR A 33 1.15 -3.81 -12.34
N TYR A 34 1.34 -4.20 -11.07
CA TYR A 34 2.58 -4.07 -10.34
C TYR A 34 2.97 -5.42 -9.77
N SER A 35 4.09 -5.98 -10.23
CA SER A 35 4.61 -7.22 -9.65
C SER A 35 4.93 -7.04 -8.16
N LEU A 36 5.10 -8.15 -7.42
CA LEU A 36 5.51 -8.07 -6.02
C LEU A 36 6.84 -7.32 -5.90
N ASP A 37 7.83 -7.70 -6.71
CA ASP A 37 9.17 -7.10 -6.69
C ASP A 37 9.11 -5.59 -6.98
N ASP A 38 8.36 -5.18 -8.01
CA ASP A 38 8.17 -3.76 -8.33
C ASP A 38 7.47 -3.01 -7.18
N SER A 39 6.47 -3.63 -6.56
CA SER A 39 5.72 -3.03 -5.44
C SER A 39 6.63 -2.78 -4.23
N LEU A 40 7.49 -3.73 -3.90
CA LEU A 40 8.46 -3.60 -2.81
C LEU A 40 9.52 -2.54 -3.15
N GLU A 41 10.00 -2.51 -4.40
CA GLU A 41 10.94 -1.50 -4.86
C GLU A 41 10.34 -0.09 -4.81
N TYR A 42 9.12 0.10 -5.32
CA TYR A 42 8.45 1.40 -5.28
C TYR A 42 8.18 1.87 -3.85
N LEU A 43 7.77 0.96 -2.96
CA LEU A 43 7.60 1.25 -1.54
C LEU A 43 8.92 1.68 -0.89
N TRP A 44 10.01 1.00 -1.21
CA TRP A 44 11.36 1.37 -0.76
C TRP A 44 11.78 2.76 -1.28
N ARG A 45 11.55 3.05 -2.55
CA ARG A 45 11.87 4.36 -3.14
C ARG A 45 11.09 5.49 -2.46
N MET A 46 9.81 5.29 -2.12
CA MET A 46 9.00 6.29 -1.39
C MET A 46 9.56 6.58 0.01
N ILE A 47 9.95 5.56 0.76
CA ILE A 47 10.52 5.76 2.10
C ILE A 47 11.90 6.43 2.02
N GLN A 48 12.72 6.07 1.03
CA GLN A 48 14.01 6.74 0.80
C GLN A 48 13.84 8.23 0.49
N GLN A 49 12.90 8.60 -0.39
CA GLN A 49 12.63 10.01 -0.67
C GLN A 49 12.21 10.79 0.58
N SER A 50 11.56 10.15 1.54
CA SER A 50 11.15 10.76 2.80
C SER A 50 12.33 11.05 3.75
N PHE A 51 13.46 10.34 3.58
CA PHE A 51 14.65 10.51 4.42
C PHE A 51 15.81 11.27 3.76
N TYR A 52 15.91 11.22 2.43
CA TYR A 52 17.06 11.71 1.68
C TYR A 52 16.76 12.92 0.79
N THR A 53 15.53 13.43 0.76
CA THR A 53 15.28 14.72 0.12
C THR A 53 16.01 15.82 0.89
N LYS A 54 16.86 16.58 0.20
CA LYS A 54 17.69 17.70 0.72
C LYS A 54 16.86 18.90 1.26
N SER A 55 15.59 18.69 1.59
CA SER A 55 14.71 19.68 2.20
C SER A 55 15.22 20.00 3.60
N ARG A 56 15.28 21.30 3.94
CA ARG A 56 15.76 21.84 5.23
C ARG A 56 14.94 21.41 6.47
N ARG A 57 13.96 20.52 6.31
CA ARG A 57 13.15 19.97 7.40
C ARG A 57 13.44 18.47 7.54
N ILE A 58 14.51 18.17 8.26
CA ILE A 58 14.77 16.81 8.74
C ILE A 58 13.61 16.46 9.67
N LEU A 59 12.87 15.38 9.39
CA LEU A 59 11.82 14.88 10.28
C LEU A 59 12.39 14.69 11.70
N PRO A 60 11.71 15.17 12.76
CA PRO A 60 12.05 14.83 14.13
C PRO A 60 12.18 13.33 14.34
N ASN A 61 13.01 12.89 15.29
CA ASN A 61 13.29 11.46 15.53
C ASN A 61 12.01 10.62 15.73
N ALA A 62 11.00 11.17 16.42
CA ALA A 62 9.72 10.48 16.63
C ALA A 62 8.92 10.29 15.33
N GLU A 63 8.86 11.32 14.48
CA GLU A 63 8.18 11.24 13.18
C GLU A 63 8.91 10.27 12.24
N ARG A 64 10.25 10.27 12.27
CA ARG A 64 11.08 9.31 11.55
C ARG A 64 10.80 7.87 12.00
N ALA A 65 10.76 7.61 13.31
CA ALA A 65 10.47 6.28 13.85
C ALA A 65 9.07 5.80 13.45
N ASN A 66 8.06 6.67 13.53
CA ASN A 66 6.70 6.36 13.10
C ASN A 66 6.63 6.02 11.60
N LEU A 67 7.38 6.74 10.76
CA LEU A 67 7.39 6.49 9.32
C LEU A 67 8.07 5.16 8.97
N ILE A 68 9.16 4.81 9.67
CA ILE A 68 9.81 3.50 9.53
C ILE A 68 8.84 2.39 9.93
N ALA A 69 8.19 2.50 11.09
CA ALA A 69 7.22 1.51 11.55
C ALA A 69 6.05 1.36 10.56
N TYR A 70 5.52 2.47 10.04
CA TYR A 70 4.48 2.45 9.01
C TYR A 70 4.95 1.73 7.73
N TYR A 71 6.17 2.00 7.26
CA TYR A 71 6.77 1.30 6.13
C TYR A 71 6.87 -0.22 6.37
N GLU A 72 7.35 -0.65 7.53
CA GLU A 72 7.50 -2.08 7.86
C GLU A 72 6.15 -2.80 7.86
N TYR A 73 5.12 -2.18 8.42
CA TYR A 73 3.76 -2.71 8.38
C TYR A 73 3.20 -2.76 6.95
N LEU A 74 3.40 -1.70 6.16
CA LEU A 74 2.91 -1.64 4.78
C LEU A 74 3.62 -2.67 3.89
N HIS A 75 4.92 -2.85 4.08
CA HIS A 75 5.71 -3.89 3.40
C HIS A 75 5.16 -5.29 3.71
N THR A 76 4.90 -5.57 4.99
CA THR A 76 4.31 -6.85 5.42
C THR A 76 2.90 -7.04 4.86
N LEU A 77 2.10 -5.98 4.78
CA LEU A 77 0.76 -6.04 4.20
C LEU A 77 0.79 -6.36 2.69
N VAL A 78 1.72 -5.77 1.93
CA VAL A 78 1.90 -6.07 0.51
C VAL A 78 2.31 -7.53 0.30
N LEU A 79 3.22 -8.05 1.13
CA LEU A 79 3.60 -9.47 1.10
C LEU A 79 2.39 -10.37 1.38
N ALA A 80 1.64 -10.11 2.46
CA ALA A 80 0.45 -10.89 2.80
C ALA A 80 -0.61 -10.83 1.69
N ALA A 81 -0.82 -9.65 1.09
CA ALA A 81 -1.72 -9.45 -0.03
C ALA A 81 -1.30 -10.27 -1.27
N SER A 82 0.00 -10.39 -1.55
CA SER A 82 0.50 -11.20 -2.66
C SER A 82 0.20 -12.69 -2.48
N ILE A 83 0.37 -13.21 -1.26
CA ILE A 83 0.05 -14.61 -0.93
C ILE A 83 -1.45 -14.88 -1.15
N VAL A 84 -2.31 -14.01 -0.61
CA VAL A 84 -3.76 -14.12 -0.80
C VAL A 84 -4.14 -14.03 -2.28
N ASN A 85 -3.47 -13.18 -3.06
CA ASN A 85 -3.70 -13.07 -4.50
C ASN A 85 -3.37 -14.38 -5.23
N ASP A 86 -2.26 -15.02 -4.88
CA ASP A 86 -1.84 -16.28 -5.49
C ASP A 86 -2.76 -17.45 -5.10
N GLU A 87 -3.25 -17.48 -3.86
CA GLU A 87 -4.30 -18.43 -3.45
C GLU A 87 -5.59 -18.27 -4.28
N LEU A 88 -5.98 -17.03 -4.58
CA LEU A 88 -7.16 -16.76 -5.42
C LEU A 88 -6.97 -17.23 -6.87
N LYS A 89 -5.76 -17.12 -7.42
CA LYS A 89 -5.42 -17.67 -8.74
C LYS A 89 -5.47 -19.19 -8.78
N GLY A 90 -4.98 -19.85 -7.72
CA GLY A 90 -4.99 -21.31 -7.60
C GLY A 90 -6.35 -21.92 -7.29
N SER A 91 -7.35 -21.10 -6.95
CA SER A 91 -8.73 -21.53 -6.65
C SER A 91 -9.68 -21.44 -7.86
N SER A 92 -9.13 -21.15 -9.06
CA SER A 92 -9.87 -21.04 -10.34
C SER A 92 -9.66 -22.29 -11.19
#